data_AF-A0A6I0EJD7-F1
#
_entry.id   AF-A0A6I0EJD7-F1
#
_cell.length_a   1.000
_cell.length_b   1.000
_cell.length_c   1.000
_cell.angle_alpha   90.00
_cell.angle_beta   90.00
_cell.angle_gamma   90.00
#
_symmetry.space_group_name_H-M   'P 1'
#
loop_
_entity.id
_entity.type
_entity.pdbx_description
1 polymer ?
#
loop_
_entity_poly.entity_id
_entity_poly.type
_entity_poly.pdbx_seq_one_letter_code
_entity_poly.pdbx_strand_id
1 'polypeptide(L)'
;MTTHKERHAEPFEQFNSWAFSAQPMIETNAKLTEALCTQAIEVASELTDFTMRRLREDVRLPERLAQCRTPQDLQQAWLDYWQTAIAQYQGEWSRLADLGRGTQGLSAVTEKRHEERRAA
;
A
#
# COMPACT_ATOMS: atom_id res chain seq x y z
N MET A 1 -27.70 -18.36 55.54
CA MET A 1 -26.90 -19.39 54.84
C MET A 1 -27.21 -19.26 53.35
N THR A 2 -26.63 -18.22 52.75
CA THR A 2 -26.80 -17.70 51.38
C THR A 2 -25.70 -16.64 51.30
N THR A 3 -24.80 -16.54 50.33
CA THR A 3 -24.66 -17.10 48.98
C THR A 3 -23.16 -17.05 48.66
N HIS A 4 -22.44 -18.19 48.65
CA HIS A 4 -21.04 -18.25 48.20
C HIS A 4 -20.92 -18.16 46.65
N LYS A 5 -22.03 -17.92 45.94
CA LYS A 5 -22.15 -18.05 44.48
C LYS A 5 -21.97 -16.74 43.71
N GLU A 6 -22.01 -15.58 44.36
CA GLU A 6 -22.04 -14.27 43.67
C GLU A 6 -20.66 -13.64 43.46
N ARG A 7 -19.62 -14.09 44.17
CA ARG A 7 -18.29 -13.46 44.12
C ARG A 7 -17.44 -13.83 42.89
N HIS A 8 -17.92 -14.75 42.05
CA HIS A 8 -17.20 -15.24 40.87
C HIS A 8 -17.75 -14.71 39.53
N ALA A 9 -18.88 -13.99 39.53
CA ALA A 9 -19.49 -13.46 38.31
C ALA A 9 -18.90 -12.09 37.89
N GLU A 10 -18.55 -11.25 38.88
CA GLU A 10 -18.00 -9.90 38.69
C GLU A 10 -16.80 -9.83 37.71
N PRO A 11 -15.78 -10.69 37.77
CA PRO A 11 -14.63 -10.60 36.85
C PRO A 11 -15.00 -10.90 35.39
N PHE A 12 -15.97 -11.78 35.18
CA PHE A 12 -16.41 -12.17 33.85
C PHE A 12 -17.33 -11.11 33.22
N GLU A 13 -18.19 -10.48 34.02
CA GLU A 13 -19.02 -9.36 33.56
C GLU A 13 -18.20 -8.12 33.25
N GLN A 14 -17.19 -7.82 34.07
CA GLN A 14 -16.27 -6.70 33.84
C GLN A 14 -15.44 -6.90 32.55
N PHE A 15 -14.99 -8.13 32.30
CA PHE A 15 -14.33 -8.50 31.05
C PHE A 15 -15.26 -8.33 29.83
N ASN A 16 -16.50 -8.80 29.92
CA ASN A 16 -17.48 -8.67 28.82
C ASN A 16 -17.86 -7.21 28.54
N SER A 17 -17.98 -6.37 29.59
CA SER A 17 -18.23 -4.94 29.46
C SER A 17 -17.09 -4.20 28.75
N TRP A 18 -15.83 -4.51 29.12
CA TRP A 18 -14.66 -3.98 28.40
C TRP A 18 -14.60 -4.49 26.96
N ALA A 19 -14.82 -5.78 26.72
CA ALA A 19 -14.78 -6.36 25.39
C ALA A 19 -15.85 -5.75 24.46
N PHE A 20 -17.06 -5.55 24.96
CA PHE A 20 -18.15 -4.91 24.22
C PHE A 20 -17.86 -3.43 23.91
N SER A 21 -17.32 -2.68 24.88
CA SER A 21 -16.95 -1.27 24.66
C SER A 21 -15.72 -1.10 23.75
N ALA A 22 -14.81 -2.07 23.72
CA ALA A 22 -13.62 -2.09 22.85
C ALA A 22 -13.90 -2.61 21.43
N GLN A 23 -14.97 -3.38 21.24
CA GLN A 23 -15.38 -3.99 19.97
C GLN A 23 -15.31 -3.05 18.75
N PRO A 24 -15.91 -1.84 18.76
CA PRO A 24 -15.87 -0.95 17.60
C PRO A 24 -14.45 -0.43 17.28
N MET A 25 -13.58 -0.32 18.29
CA MET A 25 -12.18 0.08 18.11
C MET A 25 -11.37 -1.08 17.50
N ILE A 26 -11.57 -2.30 17.99
CA ILE A 26 -10.95 -3.51 17.44
C ILE A 26 -11.34 -3.70 15.96
N GLU A 27 -12.63 -3.57 15.63
CA GLU A 27 -13.11 -3.67 14.24
C GLU A 27 -12.54 -2.56 13.34
N THR A 28 -12.44 -1.33 13.85
CA THR A 28 -11.84 -0.22 13.10
C THR A 28 -10.35 -0.49 12.82
N ASN A 29 -9.61 -0.96 13.82
CA ASN A 29 -8.19 -1.29 13.67
C ASN A 29 -7.98 -2.48 12.74
N ALA A 30 -8.86 -3.48 12.77
CA ALA A 30 -8.81 -4.62 11.85
C ALA A 30 -8.99 -4.16 10.39
N LYS A 31 -10.02 -3.34 10.11
CA LYS A 31 -10.27 -2.78 8.77
C LYS A 31 -9.13 -1.89 8.28
N LEU A 32 -8.57 -1.07 9.18
CA LEU A 32 -7.42 -0.23 8.86
C LEU A 32 -6.19 -1.08 8.52
N THR A 33 -5.90 -2.10 9.33
CA THR A 33 -4.79 -3.02 9.09
C THR A 33 -4.96 -3.75 7.75
N GLU A 34 -6.15 -4.28 7.49
CA GLU A 34 -6.48 -4.94 6.23
C GLU A 34 -6.24 -4.01 5.03
N ALA A 35 -6.77 -2.79 5.08
CA ALA A 35 -6.62 -1.83 3.99
C ALA A 35 -5.15 -1.42 3.76
N LEU A 36 -4.38 -1.21 4.84
CA LEU A 36 -2.96 -0.91 4.75
C LEU A 36 -2.15 -2.08 4.18
N CYS A 37 -2.44 -3.31 4.60
CA CYS A 37 -1.76 -4.51 4.09
C CYS A 37 -2.06 -4.73 2.61
N THR A 38 -3.33 -4.63 2.19
CA THR A 38 -3.72 -4.75 0.78
C THR A 38 -3.01 -3.69 -0.07
N GLN A 39 -3.02 -2.43 0.38
CA GLN A 39 -2.32 -1.36 -0.32
C GLN A 39 -0.81 -1.59 -0.42
N ALA A 40 -0.18 -2.04 0.67
CA ALA A 40 1.25 -2.32 0.69
C ALA A 40 1.62 -3.43 -0.31
N ILE A 41 0.76 -4.45 -0.43
CA ILE A 41 0.92 -5.52 -1.43
C ILE A 41 0.78 -4.95 -2.85
N GLU A 42 -0.22 -4.13 -3.12
CA GLU A 42 -0.42 -3.52 -4.45
C GLU A 42 0.77 -2.66 -4.87
N VAL A 43 1.29 -1.82 -3.97
CA VAL A 43 2.48 -1.00 -4.23
C VAL A 43 3.71 -1.88 -4.45
N ALA A 44 3.91 -2.91 -3.61
CA ALA A 44 5.03 -3.83 -3.77
C ALA A 44 4.97 -4.60 -5.09
N SER A 45 3.77 -5.01 -5.51
CA SER A 45 3.55 -5.67 -6.79
C SER A 45 3.87 -4.76 -7.98
N GLU A 46 3.36 -3.52 -8.01
CA GLU A 46 3.66 -2.59 -9.12
C GLU A 46 5.17 -2.27 -9.19
N LEU A 47 5.83 -2.03 -8.04
CA LEU A 47 7.28 -1.79 -8.01
C LEU A 47 8.08 -3.00 -8.51
N THR A 48 7.64 -4.21 -8.18
CA THR A 48 8.27 -5.45 -8.65
C THR A 48 8.11 -5.59 -10.16
N ASP A 49 6.90 -5.34 -10.68
CA ASP A 49 6.62 -5.39 -12.12
C ASP A 49 7.44 -4.34 -12.88
N PHE A 50 7.51 -3.11 -12.35
CA PHE A 50 8.34 -2.05 -12.90
C PHE A 50 9.83 -2.44 -12.95
N THR A 51 10.35 -2.96 -11.84
CA THR A 51 11.74 -3.40 -11.74
C THR A 51 12.04 -4.49 -12.78
N MET A 52 11.13 -5.45 -12.94
CA MET A 52 11.29 -6.50 -13.95
C MET A 52 11.21 -5.97 -15.38
N ARG A 53 10.31 -5.02 -15.67
CA ARG A 53 10.26 -4.34 -16.98
C ARG A 53 11.58 -3.65 -17.28
N ARG A 54 12.12 -2.89 -16.31
CA ARG A 54 13.34 -2.10 -16.52
C ARG A 54 14.61 -2.96 -16.61
N LEU A 55 14.69 -4.01 -15.80
CA LEU A 55 15.79 -4.98 -15.84
C LEU A 55 15.88 -5.69 -17.19
N ARG A 56 14.75 -6.00 -17.83
CA ARG A 56 14.77 -6.58 -19.19
C ARG A 56 15.39 -5.64 -20.22
N GLU A 57 15.10 -4.35 -20.13
CA GLU A 57 15.73 -3.34 -20.99
C GLU A 57 17.24 -3.21 -20.72
N ASP A 58 17.65 -3.26 -19.45
CA ASP A 58 19.07 -3.22 -19.07
C ASP A 58 19.86 -4.43 -19.58
N VAL A 59 19.27 -5.62 -19.53
CA VAL A 59 19.90 -6.86 -20.00
C VAL A 59 19.94 -6.92 -21.54
N ARG A 60 18.95 -6.32 -22.23
CA ARG A 60 18.91 -6.24 -23.70
C ARG A 60 19.90 -5.24 -24.28
N LEU A 61 20.23 -4.18 -23.53
CA LEU A 61 21.08 -3.10 -24.02
C LEU A 61 22.46 -3.61 -24.48
N PRO A 62 23.23 -4.40 -23.70
CA PRO A 62 24.52 -4.92 -24.14
C PRO A 62 24.47 -5.70 -25.45
N GLU A 63 23.47 -6.56 -25.64
CA GLU A 63 23.28 -7.32 -26.88
C GLU A 63 23.04 -6.38 -28.06
N ARG A 64 22.18 -5.39 -27.88
CA ARG A 64 21.87 -4.39 -28.91
C ARG A 64 23.09 -3.51 -29.25
N LEU A 65 23.89 -3.14 -28.25
CA LEU A 65 25.14 -2.40 -28.46
C LEU A 65 26.18 -3.25 -29.20
N ALA A 66 26.26 -4.55 -28.91
CA ALA A 66 27.18 -5.48 -29.58
C ALA A 66 26.87 -5.68 -31.08
N GLN A 67 25.62 -5.43 -31.49
CA GLN A 67 25.19 -5.53 -32.89
C GLN A 67 25.44 -4.25 -33.70
N CYS A 68 25.79 -3.13 -33.05
CA CYS A 68 26.04 -1.85 -33.72
C CYS A 68 27.29 -1.92 -34.61
N ARG A 69 27.21 -1.41 -35.84
CA ARG A 69 28.33 -1.43 -36.81
C ARG A 69 28.87 -0.04 -37.10
N THR A 70 28.13 1.00 -36.73
CA THR A 70 28.51 2.40 -36.92
C THR A 70 28.34 3.20 -35.61
N PRO A 71 29.05 4.33 -35.45
CA PRO A 71 28.81 5.27 -34.35
C PRO A 71 27.37 5.78 -34.29
N GLN A 72 26.71 5.92 -35.45
CA GLN A 72 25.31 6.33 -35.56
C GLN A 72 24.38 5.27 -34.97
N ASP A 73 24.62 3.98 -35.23
CA ASP A 73 23.85 2.88 -34.63
C ASP A 73 23.95 2.93 -33.10
N LEU A 74 25.15 3.17 -32.59
CA LEU A 74 25.39 3.28 -31.15
C LEU A 74 24.64 4.47 -30.54
N GLN A 75 24.65 5.63 -31.22
CA GLN A 75 23.93 6.81 -30.78
C GLN A 75 22.42 6.56 -30.72
N GLN A 76 21.85 5.96 -31.77
CA GLN A 76 20.43 5.60 -31.79
C GLN A 76 20.10 4.58 -30.69
N ALA A 77 20.98 3.58 -30.49
CA ALA A 77 20.82 2.58 -29.44
C ALA A 77 20.63 3.21 -28.05
N TRP A 78 21.50 4.16 -27.73
CA TRP A 78 21.45 4.93 -26.48
C TRP A 78 20.25 5.85 -26.39
N LEU A 79 19.91 6.57 -27.46
CA LEU A 79 18.77 7.48 -27.48
C LEU A 79 17.47 6.75 -27.19
N ASP A 80 17.19 5.63 -27.87
CA ASP A 80 15.93 4.92 -27.64
C ASP A 80 15.89 4.33 -26.23
N TYR A 81 17.02 3.84 -25.70
CA TYR A 81 17.09 3.31 -24.34
C TYR A 81 16.72 4.40 -23.31
N TRP A 82 17.29 5.60 -23.43
CA TRP A 82 17.01 6.69 -22.50
C TRP A 82 15.60 7.25 -22.67
N GLN A 83 15.11 7.40 -23.90
CA GLN A 83 13.73 7.82 -24.15
C GLN A 83 12.74 6.83 -23.54
N THR A 84 12.99 5.52 -23.72
CA THR A 84 12.18 4.46 -23.14
C THR A 84 12.23 4.51 -21.61
N ALA A 85 13.41 4.65 -21.02
CA ALA A 85 13.57 4.74 -19.57
C ALA A 85 12.79 5.93 -19.00
N ILE A 86 12.93 7.12 -19.59
CA ILE A 86 12.22 8.34 -19.15
C ILE A 86 10.71 8.11 -19.19
N ALA A 87 10.18 7.61 -20.31
CA ALA A 87 8.74 7.34 -20.46
C ALA A 87 8.25 6.31 -19.42
N GLN A 88 9.01 5.25 -19.19
CA GLN A 88 8.67 4.22 -18.20
C GLN A 88 8.66 4.78 -16.78
N TYR A 89 9.68 5.55 -16.37
CA TYR A 89 9.70 6.18 -15.04
C TYR A 89 8.56 7.18 -14.84
N GLN A 90 8.25 8.00 -15.84
CA GLN A 90 7.13 8.95 -15.77
C GLN A 90 5.78 8.22 -15.64
N GLY A 91 5.59 7.15 -16.42
CA GLY A 91 4.41 6.31 -16.32
C GLY A 91 4.28 5.63 -14.95
N GLU A 92 5.39 5.14 -14.42
CA GLU A 92 5.44 4.50 -13.10
C GLU A 92 5.08 5.48 -11.98
N TRP A 93 5.65 6.68 -11.99
CA TRP A 93 5.32 7.72 -11.02
C TRP A 93 3.82 8.05 -11.01
N SER A 94 3.21 8.09 -12.21
CA SER A 94 1.77 8.33 -12.33
C SER A 94 0.96 7.19 -11.70
N ARG A 95 1.34 5.93 -11.95
CA ARG A 95 0.67 4.75 -11.36
C ARG A 95 0.80 4.72 -9.85
N LEU A 96 1.99 4.98 -9.31
CA LEU A 96 2.22 5.04 -7.87
C LEU A 96 1.42 6.18 -7.22
N ALA A 97 1.30 7.34 -7.88
CA ALA A 97 0.45 8.43 -7.41
C ALA A 97 -1.02 8.03 -7.40
N ASP A 98 -1.49 7.25 -8.38
CA ASP A 98 -2.86 6.76 -8.44
C ASP A 98 -3.15 5.75 -7.32
N LEU A 99 -2.23 4.80 -7.10
CA LEU A 99 -2.28 3.87 -5.96
C LEU A 99 -2.30 4.63 -4.62
N GLY A 100 -1.45 5.66 -4.49
CA GLY A 100 -1.39 6.50 -3.29
C GLY A 100 -2.70 7.24 -3.00
N ARG A 101 -3.46 7.67 -4.01
CA ARG A 101 -4.77 8.35 -3.79
C ARG A 101 -5.84 7.42 -3.24
N GLY A 102 -5.75 6.10 -3.47
CA GLY A 102 -6.62 5.11 -2.83
C GLY A 102 -6.58 5.18 -1.29
N THR A 103 -5.45 5.62 -0.72
CA THR A 103 -5.26 5.73 0.73
C THR A 103 -5.90 6.97 1.37
N GLN A 104 -6.19 8.03 0.60
CA GLN A 104 -6.77 9.27 1.14
C GLN A 104 -8.20 9.05 1.69
N GLY A 105 -8.90 8.03 1.20
CA GLY A 105 -10.20 7.62 1.74
C GLY A 105 -10.15 7.09 3.18
N LEU A 106 -9.01 6.50 3.61
CA LEU A 106 -8.85 5.95 4.95
C LEU A 106 -8.64 7.04 6.01
N SER A 107 -7.90 8.10 5.68
CA SER A 107 -7.73 9.28 6.55
C SER A 107 -9.02 10.09 6.69
N ALA A 108 -9.80 10.20 5.61
CA ALA A 108 -11.08 10.91 5.63
C ALA A 108 -12.14 10.24 6.56
N VAL A 109 -12.12 8.91 6.70
CA VAL A 109 -13.02 8.18 7.62
C VAL A 109 -12.68 8.46 9.08
N THR A 110 -11.41 8.60 9.43
CA THR A 110 -10.98 8.97 10.79
C THR A 110 -11.28 10.43 11.13
N GLU A 111 -11.18 11.32 10.14
CA GLU A 111 -11.35 12.77 10.33
C GLU A 111 -12.82 13.17 10.47
N LYS A 112 -13.69 12.61 9.61
CA LYS A 112 -15.15 12.83 9.68
C LYS A 112 -15.75 12.33 11.00
N ARG A 113 -15.24 11.22 11.56
CA ARG A 113 -15.63 10.70 12.88
C ARG A 113 -15.22 11.63 14.04
N HIS A 114 -14.12 12.36 13.86
CA HIS A 114 -13.63 13.32 14.85
C HIS A 114 -14.47 14.61 14.86
N GLU A 115 -14.95 15.05 13.70
CA GLU A 115 -15.88 16.18 13.55
C GLU A 115 -17.27 15.85 14.10
N GLU A 116 -17.83 14.69 13.78
CA GLU A 116 -19.12 14.24 14.32
C GLU A 116 -19.11 14.11 15.86
N ARG A 117 -17.96 13.74 16.44
CA ARG A 117 -17.75 13.70 17.91
C ARG A 117 -17.52 15.07 18.56
N ARG A 118 -17.15 16.10 17.79
CA ARG A 118 -17.02 17.49 18.29
C ARG A 118 -18.32 18.27 18.17
N ALA A 119 -19.22 17.83 17.30
CA ALA A 119 -20.52 18.45 17.07
C ALA A 119 -21.66 17.89 17.96
N ALA A 120 -21.39 16.82 18.72
CA ALA A 120 -22.30 16.19 19.68
C ALA A 120 -21.88 16.51 21.13
#